data_AF-A0A561WI48-F1
#
_entry.id   AF-A0A561WI48-F1
#
_cell.length_a   1.000
_cell.length_b   1.000
_cell.length_c   1.000
_cell.angle_alpha   90.00
_cell.angle_beta   90.00
_cell.angle_gamma   90.00
#
_symmetry.space_group_name_H-M   'P 1'
#
loop_
_entity.id
_entity.type
_entity.pdbx_description
1 polymer ?
#
loop_
_entity_poly.entity_id
_entity_poly.type
_entity_poly.pdbx_seq_one_letter_code
_entity_poly.pdbx_strand_id
1 'polypeptide(L)' 'MGATVEANPPIARISIDDRALIEAAKILGTTDAAETVNAALREVVAIHERVAAVERLAGMGAADDFDDFLDKRSYRQ' A
#
# COMPACT_ATOMS: atom_id res chain seq x y z
N MET A 1 -16.60 -12.95 12.71
CA MET A 1 -15.49 -13.28 13.63
C MET A 1 -14.35 -12.29 13.34
N GLY A 2 -14.55 -11.02 13.73
CA GLY A 2 -13.55 -9.97 13.49
C GLY A 2 -12.55 -10.02 14.62
N ALA A 3 -11.29 -10.34 14.30
CA ALA A 3 -10.22 -10.12 15.26
C ALA A 3 -10.11 -8.61 15.46
N THR A 4 -10.58 -8.13 16.61
CA THR A 4 -10.21 -6.83 17.15
C THR A 4 -8.69 -6.91 17.35
N VAL A 5 -7.94 -6.43 16.36
CA VAL A 5 -6.51 -6.18 16.51
C VAL A 5 -6.40 -5.19 17.64
N GLU A 6 -5.98 -5.69 18.80
CA GLU A 6 -5.82 -4.91 20.01
C GLU A 6 -4.92 -3.73 19.65
N ALA A 7 -5.49 -2.52 19.75
CA ALA A 7 -4.90 -1.29 19.26
C ALA A 7 -3.80 -0.80 20.20
N ASN A 8 -2.81 -1.65 20.48
CA ASN A 8 -1.44 -1.34 20.87
C ASN A 8 -0.72 -2.68 21.15
N PRO A 9 0.02 -3.28 20.20
CA PRO A 9 0.82 -4.45 20.55
C PRO A 9 1.82 -4.06 21.66
N PRO A 10 2.10 -4.96 22.62
CA PRO A 10 3.14 -4.72 23.61
C PRO A 10 4.43 -4.37 22.86
N ILE A 11 5.20 -3.40 23.37
CA ILE A 11 6.43 -2.90 22.76
C ILE A 11 7.35 -4.09 22.45
N ALA A 12 7.21 -4.64 21.24
CA ALA A 12 7.82 -5.91 20.89
C ALA A 12 9.28 -5.60 20.67
N ARG A 13 10.16 -6.10 21.55
CA ARG A 13 11.59 -6.08 21.29
C ARG A 13 11.88 -7.02 20.13
N ILE A 14 11.88 -6.45 18.94
CA ILE A 14 12.30 -7.10 17.71
C ILE A 14 13.78 -6.77 17.45
N SER A 15 14.57 -7.77 17.09
CA SER A 15 15.91 -7.53 16.56
C SER A 15 15.76 -7.14 15.09
N ILE A 16 16.34 -6.03 14.70
CA ILE A 16 16.32 -5.53 13.32
C ILE A 16 17.73 -5.69 12.76
N ASP A 17 17.84 -6.02 11.47
CA ASP A 17 19.13 -6.02 10.77
C ASP A 17 19.61 -4.58 10.57
N ASP A 18 20.79 -4.27 11.12
CA ASP A 18 21.36 -2.91 11.08
C ASP A 18 21.62 -2.42 9.65
N ARG A 19 22.00 -3.31 8.74
CA ARG A 19 22.26 -2.92 7.34
C ARG A 19 20.95 -2.56 6.65
N ALA A 20 19.92 -3.37 6.83
CA ALA A 20 18.60 -3.10 6.28
C ALA A 20 18.03 -1.77 6.82
N LEU A 21 18.23 -1.52 8.12
CA LEU A 21 17.82 -0.27 8.75
C LEU A 21 18.57 0.94 8.18
N ILE A 22 19.89 0.84 7.99
CA ILE A 22 20.71 1.90 7.41
C ILE A 22 20.30 2.21 5.97
N GLU A 23 20.06 1.19 5.14
CA GLU A 23 19.64 1.41 3.75
C GLU A 23 18.23 2.00 3.69
N ALA A 24 17.31 1.53 4.53
CA ALA A 24 15.98 2.14 4.66
C ALA A 24 16.08 3.61 5.07
N ALA A 25 16.95 3.95 6.03
CA ALA A 25 17.16 5.31 6.49
C ALA A 25 17.69 6.21 5.37
N LYS A 26 18.61 5.72 4.52
CA LYS A 26 19.10 6.46 3.35
C LYS A 26 18.01 6.71 2.32
N ILE A 27 17.19 5.70 2.03
CA ILE A 27 16.08 5.81 1.06
C ILE A 27 15.03 6.80 1.56
N LEU A 28 14.71 6.74 2.86
CA LEU A 28 13.65 7.53 3.48
C LEU A 28 14.13 8.90 3.97
N GLY A 29 15.44 9.15 4.00
CA GLY A 29 16.03 10.40 4.49
C GLY A 29 15.92 10.60 6.01
N THR A 30 15.77 9.51 6.76
CA THR A 30 15.58 9.53 8.21
C THR A 30 16.89 9.29 8.95
N THR A 31 16.99 9.77 10.19
CA THR A 31 18.18 9.58 11.04
C THR A 31 17.91 8.76 12.29
N ASP A 32 16.65 8.64 12.70
CA ASP A 32 16.24 7.83 13.85
C ASP A 32 15.74 6.44 13.43
N ALA A 33 16.09 5.42 14.22
CA ALA A 33 15.74 4.02 13.92
C ALA A 33 14.22 3.78 13.98
N ALA A 34 13.54 4.31 15.00
CA ALA A 34 12.10 4.14 15.15
C ALA A 34 11.34 4.92 14.07
N GLU A 35 11.80 6.12 13.74
CA GLU A 35 11.28 6.91 12.63
C GLU A 35 11.44 6.16 11.29
N THR A 36 12.63 5.61 11.03
CA THR A 36 12.91 4.83 9.81
C THR A 36 11.97 3.63 9.68
N VAL A 37 11.80 2.86 10.77
CA VAL A 37 10.92 1.69 10.77
C VAL A 37 9.46 2.11 10.54
N ASN A 38 8.98 3.12 11.26
CA ASN A 38 7.61 3.60 11.11
C ASN A 38 7.33 4.14 9.69
N ALA A 39 8.27 4.88 9.12
CA ALA A 39 8.18 5.38 7.76
C ALA A 39 8.18 4.24 6.74
N ALA A 40 9.08 3.26 6.89
CA ALA A 40 9.14 2.08 6.04
C ALA A 40 7.84 1.27 6.07
N LEU A 41 7.25 1.05 7.25
CA LEU A 41 5.99 0.32 7.40
C LEU A 41 4.83 1.05 6.70
N ARG A 42 4.77 2.39 6.83
CA ARG A 42 3.76 3.19 6.13
C ARG A 42 3.92 3.13 4.62
N GLU A 43 5.16 3.19 4.13
CA GLU A 43 5.43 3.12 2.70
C GLU A 43 5.07 1.75 2.12
N VAL A 44 5.40 0.65 2.82
CA VAL A 44 5.00 -0.70 2.40
C VAL A 44 3.49 -0.82 2.26
N VAL A 45 2.73 -0.33 3.25
CA VAL A 45 1.26 -0.32 3.17
C VAL A 45 0.79 0.51 1.97
N ALA A 46 1.33 1.70 1.78
CA ALA A 46 0.96 2.57 0.67
C ALA A 46 1.27 1.93 -0.70
N ILE A 47 2.40 1.24 -0.84
CA ILE A 47 2.76 0.48 -2.05
C ILE A 47 1.72 -0.61 -2.31
N HIS A 48 1.36 -1.39 -1.29
CA HIS A 48 0.36 -2.46 -1.44
C HIS A 48 -1.02 -1.93 -1.82
N GLU A 49 -1.45 -0.81 -1.25
CA GLU A 49 -2.72 -0.18 -1.62
C GLU A 49 -2.72 0.32 -3.06
N ARG A 50 -1.60 0.93 -3.51
CA ARG A 50 -1.42 1.37 -4.89
C ARG A 50 -1.46 0.18 -5.87
N VAL A 51 -0.77 -0.92 -5.55
CA VAL A 51 -0.78 -2.14 -6.38
C VAL A 51 -2.18 -2.71 -6.48
N ALA A 52 -2.89 -2.85 -5.35
CA ALA A 52 -4.26 -3.36 -5.35
C ALA A 52 -5.22 -2.47 -6.15
N ALA A 53 -5.02 -1.15 -6.16
CA ALA A 53 -5.78 -0.23 -7.00
C ALA A 53 -5.52 -0.45 -8.50
N VAL A 54 -4.25 -0.64 -8.88
CA VAL A 54 -3.86 -0.96 -10.26
C VAL A 54 -4.47 -2.29 -10.71
N GLU A 55 -4.43 -3.32 -9.87
CA GLU A 55 -5.05 -4.62 -10.17
C GLU A 55 -6.56 -4.53 -10.39
N ARG A 56 -7.27 -3.73 -9.57
CA ARG A 56 -8.71 -3.49 -9.78
C ARG A 56 -8.98 -2.81 -11.12
N LEU A 57 -8.21 -1.79 -11.47
CA LEU A 57 -8.34 -1.10 -12.76
C LEU A 57 -8.04 -2.04 -13.94
N ALA A 58 -7.01 -2.86 -13.83
CA ALA A 58 -6.68 -3.87 -14.84
C ALA A 58 -7.80 -4.92 -14.98
N GLY A 59 -8.41 -5.35 -13.87
CA GLY A 59 -9.55 -6.26 -13.87
C GLY A 59 -10.78 -5.68 -14.59
N MET A 60 -11.11 -4.40 -14.36
CA MET A 60 -12.19 -3.71 -15.07
C MET A 60 -11.93 -3.68 -16.59
N GLY A 61 -10.68 -3.40 -17.00
CA GLY A 61 -10.33 -3.42 -18.43
C GLY A 61 -10.32 -4.80 -19.07
N ALA A 62 -10.00 -5.84 -18.32
CA ALA A 62 -10.04 -7.22 -18.80
C ALA A 62 -11.48 -7.78 -18.87
N ALA A 63 -12.42 -7.21 -18.11
CA ALA A 63 -13.81 -7.62 -18.07
C ALA A 63 -14.68 -7.00 -19.20
N ASP A 64 -14.07 -6.28 -20.15
CA ASP A 64 -14.77 -5.51 -21.21
C ASP A 64 -15.76 -4.46 -20.66
N ASP A 65 -15.58 -4.05 -19.40
CA ASP A 65 -16.44 -3.12 -18.63
C ASP A 65 -16.39 -1.66 -19.17
N PHE A 66 -15.72 -1.47 -20.30
CA PHE A 66 -15.70 -0.23 -21.07
C PHE A 66 -16.74 -0.20 -22.19
N ASP A 67 -17.39 -1.33 -22.52
CA ASP A 67 -18.40 -1.41 -23.59
C ASP A 67 -19.58 -0.45 -23.35
N ASP A 68 -20.03 -0.32 -22.09
CA ASP A 68 -21.08 0.63 -21.71
C ASP A 68 -20.66 2.10 -21.91
N PHE A 69 -19.37 2.41 -21.77
CA PHE A 69 -18.82 3.74 -22.03
C PHE A 69 -18.53 3.99 -23.52
N LEU A 70 -18.44 2.93 -24.33
CA LEU A 70 -18.21 2.99 -25.78
C LEU A 70 -19.51 3.08 -26.60
N ASP A 71 -20.69 2.80 -26.01
CA ASP A 71 -21.97 3.02 -26.69
C ASP A 71 -22.34 4.51 -26.80
N LYS A 72 -21.86 5.13 -27.89
CA LYS A 72 -22.12 6.53 -28.25
C LYS A 72 -23.57 6.84 -28.61
N ARG A 73 -24.48 5.84 -28.64
CA ARG A 73 -25.91 6.08 -28.90
C ARG A 73 -26.61 6.72 -27.71
N SER A 74 -26.11 6.50 -26.49
CA SER A 74 -26.67 7.05 -25.25
C SER A 74 -26.35 8.54 -25.03
N TYR A 75 -25.38 9.10 -25.74
CA TYR A 75 -25.01 10.53 -25.66
C TYR A 75 -25.88 11.46 -26.51
N ARG A 76 -26.78 10.93 -27.34
CA ARG A 76 -27.54 11.69 -28.35
C ARG A 76 -29.04 11.77 -28.10
N GLN A 77 -29.55 11.32 -26.95
CA GLN A 77 -30.97 11.42 -26.59
C GLN A 77 -31.23 12.57 -25.62
#